data_AF-A0A2B4R2X2-F1
#
_entry.id   AF-A0A2B4R2X2-F1
#
_cell.length_a   1.000
_cell.length_b   1.000
_cell.length_c   1.000
_cell.angle_alpha   90.00
_cell.angle_beta   90.00
_cell.angle_gamma   90.00
#
_symmetry.space_group_name_H-M   'P 1'
#
loop_
_entity.id
_entity.type
_entity.pdbx_description
1 polymer ?
#
loop_
_entity_poly.entity_id
_entity_poly.type
_entity_poly.pdbx_seq_one_letter_code
_entity_poly.pdbx_strand_id
1 'polypeptide(L)'
;KGSGQDEEAEKKKSPEQLKVSDVIIDGSEILEKLSKYLDREMRIIKCWKHLAYVLGVPSDETRKFEMYSEHSPTEDLFVYLADVWHPDLKVKELKEKLQKIHRNDLIESLNKGTVML
;
A
#
# COMPACT_ATOMS: atom_id res chain seq x y z
N LYS A 1 -32.03 -6.97 37.21
CA LYS A 1 -31.39 -6.03 36.26
C LYS A 1 -30.08 -6.70 35.85
N GLY A 2 -30.07 -7.65 34.91
CA GLY A 2 -30.13 -7.40 33.46
C GLY A 2 -28.88 -6.59 33.07
N SER A 3 -27.68 -7.18 33.05
CA SER A 3 -27.08 -8.00 31.99
C SER A 3 -26.58 -7.19 30.80
N GLY A 4 -25.27 -7.30 30.51
CA GLY A 4 -24.80 -7.38 29.13
C GLY A 4 -24.03 -6.16 28.62
N GLN A 5 -22.70 -6.32 28.61
CA GLN A 5 -21.86 -6.11 27.44
C GLN A 5 -21.64 -4.67 26.94
N ASP A 6 -20.63 -4.03 27.52
CA ASP A 6 -19.77 -3.09 26.77
C ASP A 6 -18.57 -3.82 26.10
N GLU A 7 -18.61 -5.16 26.07
CA GLU A 7 -17.65 -6.03 25.38
C GLU A 7 -18.27 -6.61 24.09
N GLU A 8 -18.63 -5.77 23.11
CA GLU A 8 -18.85 -6.29 21.75
C GLU A 8 -18.66 -5.20 20.68
N ALA A 9 -17.42 -5.03 20.21
CA ALA A 9 -17.12 -4.87 18.79
C ALA A 9 -15.61 -4.83 18.48
N GLU A 10 -14.75 -5.55 19.21
CA GLU A 10 -13.44 -5.94 18.65
C GLU A 10 -13.65 -7.18 17.75
N LYS A 11 -14.52 -7.01 16.75
CA LYS A 11 -14.65 -7.97 15.65
C LYS A 11 -13.32 -7.90 14.92
N LYS A 12 -12.44 -8.89 15.13
CA LYS A 12 -11.15 -9.07 14.45
C LYS A 12 -11.30 -8.59 13.00
N LYS A 13 -10.83 -7.37 12.71
CA LYS A 13 -10.91 -6.82 11.37
C LYS A 13 -10.07 -7.74 10.50
N SER A 14 -10.67 -8.23 9.41
CA SER A 14 -9.91 -8.98 8.42
C SER A 14 -8.68 -8.15 8.02
N PRO A 15 -7.50 -8.76 7.83
CA PRO A 15 -6.28 -8.12 7.32
C PRO A 15 -6.53 -7.14 6.15
N GLU A 16 -7.52 -7.44 5.33
CA GLU A 16 -7.89 -6.65 4.16
C GLU A 16 -8.59 -5.32 4.48
N GLN A 17 -9.16 -5.17 5.67
CA GLN A 17 -9.83 -3.96 6.15
C GLN A 17 -8.89 -2.98 6.87
N LEU A 18 -7.64 -3.39 7.10
CA LEU A 18 -6.60 -2.53 7.65
C LEU A 18 -6.26 -1.42 6.65
N LYS A 19 -5.88 -0.24 7.17
CA LYS A 19 -5.36 0.82 6.32
C LYS A 19 -3.97 0.43 5.83
N VAL A 20 -3.62 0.91 4.65
CA VAL A 20 -2.27 0.76 4.11
C VAL A 20 -1.23 1.38 5.06
N SER A 21 -1.53 2.54 5.63
CA SER A 21 -0.66 3.23 6.61
C SER A 21 -0.36 2.42 7.87
N ASP A 22 -1.24 1.48 8.24
CA ASP A 22 -1.06 0.65 9.44
C ASP A 22 -0.19 -0.59 9.16
N VAL A 23 -0.01 -0.96 7.88
CA VAL A 23 0.64 -2.21 7.46
C VAL A 23 1.95 -1.94 6.72
N ILE A 24 1.97 -0.90 5.88
CA ILE A 24 3.10 -0.49 5.06
C ILE A 24 3.65 0.78 5.70
N ILE A 25 4.42 0.57 6.77
CA ILE A 25 5.09 1.65 7.50
C ILE A 25 6.49 1.87 6.94
N ASP A 26 7.01 3.08 7.13
CA ASP A 26 8.39 3.42 6.76
C ASP A 26 9.39 2.45 7.40
N GLY A 27 10.40 2.04 6.64
CA GLY A 27 11.40 1.04 7.04
C GLY A 27 10.90 -0.39 7.23
N SER A 28 9.63 -0.71 6.95
CA SER A 28 9.14 -2.09 7.03
C SER A 28 9.69 -2.98 5.91
N GLU A 29 9.86 -4.27 6.20
CA GLU A 29 10.25 -5.27 5.19
C GLU A 29 9.27 -5.32 3.99
N ILE A 30 7.99 -5.04 4.24
CA ILE A 30 6.97 -4.98 3.20
C ILE A 30 7.26 -3.80 2.27
N LEU A 31 7.54 -2.61 2.81
CA LEU A 31 7.84 -1.43 2.01
C LEU A 31 9.16 -1.61 1.24
N GLU A 32 10.21 -2.11 1.89
CA GLU A 32 11.49 -2.40 1.22
C GLU A 32 11.29 -3.35 0.02
N LYS A 33 10.47 -4.39 0.20
CA LYS A 33 10.15 -5.33 -0.85
C LYS A 33 9.31 -4.69 -1.96
N LEU A 34 8.37 -3.82 -1.63
CA LEU A 34 7.61 -3.09 -2.65
C LEU A 34 8.55 -2.20 -3.47
N SER A 35 9.38 -1.38 -2.83
CA SER A 35 10.34 -0.49 -3.48
C SER A 35 11.29 -1.26 -4.40
N LYS A 36 11.89 -2.34 -3.88
CA LYS A 36 12.82 -3.21 -4.66
C LYS A 36 12.25 -3.67 -6.00
N TYR A 37 10.94 -3.91 -6.09
CA TYR A 37 10.31 -4.43 -7.31
C TYR A 37 9.49 -3.39 -8.08
N LEU A 38 9.05 -2.30 -7.46
CA LEU A 38 8.27 -1.25 -8.14
C LEU A 38 9.17 -0.14 -8.69
N ASP A 39 10.36 0.09 -8.14
CA ASP A 39 11.31 1.09 -8.66
C ASP A 39 12.09 0.61 -9.88
N ARG A 40 12.01 -0.69 -10.18
CA ARG A 40 12.60 -1.26 -11.40
C ARG A 40 11.70 -0.97 -12.60
N GLU A 41 12.05 0.03 -13.38
CA GLU A 41 11.38 0.31 -14.65
C GLU A 41 11.86 -0.66 -15.74
N MET A 42 10.98 -1.57 -16.16
CA MET A 42 11.22 -2.52 -17.24
C MET A 42 10.10 -2.42 -18.28
N ARG A 43 10.39 -2.74 -19.56
CA ARG A 43 9.39 -2.64 -20.63
C ARG A 43 8.14 -3.51 -20.39
N ILE A 44 8.32 -4.66 -19.75
CA ILE A 44 7.28 -5.70 -19.61
C ILE A 44 6.58 -5.63 -18.25
N ILE A 45 7.31 -5.27 -17.18
CA ILE A 45 6.80 -5.31 -15.80
C ILE A 45 6.38 -3.91 -15.37
N LYS A 46 5.19 -3.80 -14.78
CA LYS A 46 4.61 -2.54 -14.32
C LYS A 46 5.27 -2.07 -13.02
N CYS A 47 5.74 -0.83 -13.02
CA CYS A 47 6.44 -0.13 -11.92
C CYS A 47 5.49 0.76 -11.09
N TRP A 48 6.05 1.48 -10.09
CA TRP A 48 5.30 2.38 -9.20
C TRP A 48 4.45 3.43 -9.94
N LYS A 49 4.91 3.96 -11.08
CA LYS A 49 4.16 4.95 -11.89
C LYS A 49 2.80 4.40 -12.33
N HIS A 50 2.77 3.12 -12.71
CA HIS A 50 1.55 2.45 -13.10
C HIS A 50 0.62 2.22 -11.91
N LEU A 51 1.19 1.93 -10.73
CA LEU A 51 0.44 1.80 -9.49
C LEU A 51 -0.19 3.14 -9.09
N ALA A 52 0.59 4.23 -9.08
CA ALA A 52 0.12 5.59 -8.83
C ALA A 52 -1.05 5.96 -9.77
N TYR A 53 -0.89 5.66 -11.06
CA TYR A 53 -1.94 5.90 -12.06
C TYR A 53 -3.25 5.15 -11.74
N VAL A 54 -3.20 3.85 -11.43
CA VAL A 54 -4.43 3.08 -11.11
C VAL A 54 -5.02 3.43 -9.74
N LEU A 55 -4.23 4.01 -8.84
CA LEU A 55 -4.67 4.63 -7.59
C LEU A 55 -5.24 6.04 -7.78
N GLY A 56 -5.17 6.57 -9.01
CA GLY A 56 -5.72 7.88 -9.36
C GLY A 56 -4.84 9.06 -8.94
N VAL A 57 -3.60 8.82 -8.53
CA VAL A 57 -2.68 9.89 -8.12
C VAL A 57 -2.44 10.83 -9.32
N PRO A 58 -2.58 12.16 -9.14
CA PRO A 58 -2.36 13.12 -10.22
C PRO A 58 -0.95 13.01 -10.81
N SER A 59 -0.83 13.27 -12.11
CA SER A 59 0.44 13.08 -12.83
C SER A 59 1.50 14.13 -12.46
N ASP A 60 1.08 15.32 -12.09
CA ASP A 60 1.90 16.40 -11.53
C ASP A 60 2.46 16.04 -10.15
N GLU A 61 1.68 15.39 -9.30
CA GLU A 61 2.15 14.85 -8.02
C GLU A 61 3.09 13.66 -8.23
N THR A 62 2.74 12.73 -9.12
CA THR A 62 3.55 11.55 -9.46
C THR A 62 4.95 11.95 -9.95
N ARG A 63 5.09 13.05 -10.69
CA ARG A 63 6.39 13.57 -11.16
C ARG A 63 7.31 14.01 -10.03
N LYS A 64 6.79 14.42 -8.88
CA LYS A 64 7.60 14.85 -7.74
C LYS A 64 8.42 13.70 -7.16
N PHE A 65 7.90 12.47 -7.23
CA PHE A 65 8.59 11.26 -6.78
C PHE A 65 9.71 10.81 -7.74
N GLU A 66 9.79 11.38 -8.94
CA GLU A 66 10.91 11.13 -9.87
C GLU A 66 12.15 11.97 -9.54
N MET A 67 11.97 13.03 -8.75
CA MET A 67 13.07 13.91 -8.37
C MET A 67 13.95 13.19 -7.33
N TYR A 68 15.27 13.35 -7.44
CA TYR A 68 16.20 12.77 -6.46
C TYR A 68 15.84 13.24 -5.05
N SER A 69 15.34 12.31 -4.22
CA SER A 69 15.08 12.48 -2.80
C SER A 69 15.96 11.52 -1.99
N GLU A 70 15.94 11.63 -0.67
CA GLU A 70 16.59 10.66 0.23
C GLU A 70 15.88 9.30 0.21
N HIS A 71 14.62 9.26 -0.24
CA HIS A 71 13.76 8.09 -0.30
C HIS A 71 13.66 7.54 -1.74
N SER A 72 13.19 6.31 -1.85
CA SER A 72 12.82 5.73 -3.14
C SER A 72 11.48 6.30 -3.64
N PRO A 73 11.23 6.33 -4.97
CA PRO A 73 9.95 6.78 -5.51
C PRO A 73 8.74 5.99 -4.97
N THR A 74 8.91 4.71 -4.67
CA THR A 74 7.86 3.90 -4.04
C THR A 74 7.60 4.31 -2.60
N GLU A 75 8.64 4.57 -1.79
CA GLU A 75 8.48 5.10 -0.44
C GLU A 75 7.74 6.44 -0.44
N ASP A 76 8.19 7.38 -1.28
CA ASP A 76 7.56 8.69 -1.43
C ASP A 76 6.08 8.58 -1.84
N LEU A 77 5.76 7.64 -2.75
CA LEU A 77 4.38 7.35 -3.12
C LEU A 77 3.57 6.86 -1.91
N PHE A 78 4.07 5.92 -1.12
CA PHE A 78 3.32 5.38 0.02
C PHE A 78 3.14 6.39 1.16
N VAL A 79 4.14 7.24 1.42
CA VAL A 79 4.00 8.38 2.34
C VAL A 79 2.92 9.34 1.84
N TYR A 80 2.97 9.74 0.57
CA TYR A 80 1.97 10.63 -0.02
C TYR A 80 0.55 10.04 0.00
N LEU A 81 0.42 8.74 -0.24
CA LEU A 81 -0.87 8.04 -0.14
C LEU A 81 -1.43 8.10 1.29
N ALA A 82 -0.60 7.84 2.30
CA ALA A 82 -1.01 7.81 3.70
C ALA A 82 -1.35 9.21 4.24
N ASP A 83 -0.55 10.21 3.89
CA ASP A 83 -0.63 11.55 4.51
C ASP A 83 -1.54 12.51 3.75
N VAL A 84 -1.66 12.36 2.43
CA VAL A 84 -2.30 13.37 1.57
C VAL A 84 -3.40 12.80 0.70
N TRP A 85 -3.12 11.77 -0.10
CA TRP A 85 -4.00 11.40 -1.21
C TRP A 85 -5.17 10.52 -0.80
N HIS A 86 -4.90 9.47 -0.01
CA HIS A 86 -5.93 8.52 0.37
C HIS A 86 -5.64 7.89 1.75
N PRO A 87 -5.75 8.66 2.85
CA PRO A 87 -5.41 8.19 4.22
C PRO A 87 -6.26 7.03 4.74
N ASP A 88 -7.35 6.71 4.07
CA ASP A 88 -8.24 5.59 4.38
C ASP A 88 -8.06 4.40 3.42
N LEU A 89 -7.09 4.46 2.49
CA LEU A 89 -6.79 3.41 1.52
C LEU A 89 -6.62 2.07 2.25
N LYS A 90 -7.42 1.09 1.85
CA LYS A 90 -7.41 -0.24 2.46
C LYS A 90 -6.45 -1.17 1.74
N VAL A 91 -5.88 -2.11 2.50
CA VAL A 91 -5.04 -3.19 1.94
C VAL A 91 -5.78 -3.95 0.85
N LYS A 92 -7.09 -4.18 1.00
CA LYS A 92 -7.92 -4.78 -0.05
C LYS A 92 -7.85 -4.01 -1.37
N GLU A 93 -8.07 -2.69 -1.32
CA GLU A 93 -8.07 -1.84 -2.50
C GLU A 93 -6.68 -1.80 -3.13
N LEU A 94 -5.61 -1.70 -2.33
CA LEU A 94 -4.25 -1.78 -2.84
C LEU A 94 -4.00 -3.08 -3.61
N LYS A 95 -4.44 -4.23 -3.09
CA LYS A 95 -4.33 -5.53 -3.79
C LYS A 95 -5.12 -5.52 -5.10
N GLU A 96 -6.32 -4.95 -5.12
CA GLU A 96 -7.11 -4.81 -6.35
C GLU A 96 -6.40 -3.93 -7.40
N LYS A 97 -5.72 -2.86 -6.97
CA LYS A 97 -4.91 -2.02 -7.88
C LYS A 97 -3.66 -2.74 -8.39
N LEU A 98 -2.96 -3.46 -7.53
CA LEU A 98 -1.82 -4.31 -7.92
C LEU A 98 -2.25 -5.40 -8.92
N GLN A 99 -3.43 -5.98 -8.73
CA GLN A 99 -4.00 -6.97 -9.64
C GLN A 99 -4.26 -6.38 -11.02
N LYS A 100 -4.78 -5.14 -11.09
CA LYS A 100 -5.02 -4.41 -12.36
C LYS A 100 -3.74 -4.15 -13.15
N ILE A 101 -2.60 -4.05 -12.48
CA ILE A 101 -1.28 -3.92 -13.15
C ILE A 101 -0.51 -5.24 -13.19
N HIS A 102 -1.19 -6.37 -12.95
CA HIS A 102 -0.67 -7.74 -12.99
C HIS A 102 0.51 -8.02 -12.05
N ARG A 103 0.59 -7.31 -10.91
CA ARG A 103 1.63 -7.47 -9.89
C ARG A 103 1.23 -8.47 -8.79
N ASN A 104 0.90 -9.69 -9.21
CA ASN A 104 0.50 -10.78 -8.31
C ASN A 104 1.61 -11.16 -7.29
N ASP A 105 2.86 -10.96 -7.66
CA ASP A 105 4.05 -11.15 -6.82
C ASP A 105 4.04 -10.26 -5.56
N LEU A 106 3.50 -9.04 -5.70
CA LEU A 106 3.37 -8.10 -4.60
C LEU A 106 2.14 -8.40 -3.74
N ILE A 107 1.06 -8.89 -4.35
CA ILE A 107 -0.13 -9.34 -3.61
C ILE A 107 0.25 -10.51 -2.69
N GLU A 108 1.03 -11.47 -3.18
CA GLU A 108 1.55 -12.57 -2.36
C GLU A 108 2.43 -12.06 -1.21
N SER A 109 3.25 -11.04 -1.48
CA SER A 109 4.09 -10.41 -0.46
C SER A 109 3.27 -9.73 0.63
N LEU A 110 2.20 -9.01 0.26
CA LEU A 110 1.24 -8.43 1.21
C LEU A 110 0.54 -9.50 2.03
N ASN A 111 0.09 -10.60 1.40
CA ASN A 111 -0.55 -11.70 2.14
C ASN A 111 0.37 -12.31 3.20
N LYS A 112 1.66 -12.51 2.89
CA LYS A 112 2.62 -13.04 3.85
C LYS A 112 2.93 -12.04 4.98
N GLY A 113 3.07 -10.76 4.63
CA GLY A 113 3.33 -9.69 5.59
C GLY A 113 2.17 -9.46 6.57
N THR A 114 0.92 -9.47 6.10
CA THR A 114 -0.24 -9.24 6.97
C THR A 114 -0.65 -10.46 7.81
N VAL A 115 -0.12 -11.65 7.53
CA VAL A 115 -0.32 -12.86 8.37
C VAL A 115 0.60 -12.85 9.60
N MET A 116 1.65 -12.01 9.61
CA MET A 116 2.59 -11.88 10.72
C MET A 116 2.32 -10.68 11.66
N LEU A 117 1.25 -9.91 11.41
CA LEU A 117 0.75 -8.83 12.27
C LEU A 117 -0.40 -9.35 13.14
#